data_AF-A0A200J0W3-F1
#
_entry.id   AF-A0A200J0W3-F1
#
_cell.length_a   1.000
_cell.length_b   1.000
_cell.length_c   1.000
_cell.angle_alpha   90.00
_cell.angle_beta   90.00
_cell.angle_gamma   90.00
#
_symmetry.space_group_name_H-M   'P 1'
#
loop_
_entity.id
_entity.type
_entity.pdbx_description
1 polymer ?
#
loop_
_entity_poly.entity_id
_entity_poly.type
_entity_poly.pdbx_seq_one_letter_code
_entity_poly.pdbx_strand_id
1 'polypeptide(L)'
;MTGSLITKKKIAKVFKKLVGEIGFEKVTIAKIMKESKMRRQTFYDHFQDKYELADWIFQQEAIEKIEDNLAYEGWQTIVENLFVYFEENQLFYRKILQFDGQNSFQEYYTQHLKSLIRQVLIVKAGTEKEREHQEQLFLEDFYATAFVSMTTKWLIGGCPVSSEQFAKQMRIAFLMGFDEKE
;
A
#
# COMPACT_ATOMS: atom_id res chain seq x y z
N MET A 1 -21.03 -6.65 -14.66
CA MET A 1 -20.12 -6.42 -13.51
C MET A 1 -19.21 -5.20 -13.67
N THR A 2 -19.02 -4.64 -14.88
CA THR A 2 -18.15 -3.47 -15.16
C THR A 2 -18.60 -2.16 -14.49
N GLY A 3 -19.90 -1.95 -14.29
CA GLY A 3 -20.45 -0.70 -13.71
C GLY A 3 -20.08 -0.47 -12.24
N SER A 4 -19.86 -1.55 -11.46
CA SER A 4 -19.48 -1.46 -10.05
C SER A 4 -18.04 -0.95 -9.89
N LEU A 5 -17.10 -1.52 -10.65
CA LEU A 5 -15.68 -1.11 -10.59
C LEU A 5 -15.46 0.33 -11.07
N ILE A 6 -16.14 0.75 -12.14
CA ILE A 6 -16.09 2.14 -12.62
C ILE A 6 -16.55 3.10 -11.52
N THR A 7 -17.63 2.74 -10.82
CA THR A 7 -18.15 3.55 -9.72
C THR A 7 -17.18 3.61 -8.55
N LYS A 8 -16.63 2.47 -8.11
CA LYS A 8 -15.60 2.41 -7.07
C LYS A 8 -14.39 3.30 -7.39
N LYS A 9 -13.85 3.22 -8.62
CA LYS A 9 -12.74 4.06 -9.08
C LYS A 9 -13.08 5.56 -9.08
N LYS A 10 -14.32 5.93 -9.45
CA LYS A 10 -14.77 7.33 -9.40
C LYS A 10 -14.85 7.85 -7.95
N ILE A 11 -15.38 7.04 -7.03
CA ILE A 11 -15.43 7.36 -5.60
C ILE A 11 -14.00 7.50 -5.04
N ALA A 12 -13.12 6.55 -5.35
CA ALA A 12 -11.71 6.56 -4.93
C ALA A 12 -10.96 7.79 -5.41
N LYS A 13 -11.13 8.19 -6.68
CA LYS A 13 -10.49 9.41 -7.22
C LYS A 13 -10.88 10.66 -6.44
N VAL A 14 -12.16 10.83 -6.14
CA VAL A 14 -12.66 11.97 -5.35
C VAL A 14 -12.15 11.90 -3.91
N PHE A 15 -12.14 10.71 -3.32
CA PHE A 15 -11.62 10.50 -1.98
C PHE A 15 -10.13 10.86 -1.87
N LYS A 16 -9.29 10.35 -2.78
CA LYS A 16 -7.85 10.66 -2.81
C LYS A 16 -7.59 12.16 -2.90
N LYS A 17 -8.33 12.85 -3.78
CA LYS A 17 -8.28 14.31 -3.90
C LYS A 17 -8.61 15.01 -2.58
N LEU A 18 -9.77 14.70 -1.99
CA LEU A 18 -10.23 15.31 -0.75
C LEU A 18 -9.26 15.05 0.42
N VAL A 19 -8.76 13.82 0.55
CA VAL A 19 -7.79 13.48 1.60
C VAL A 19 -6.49 14.30 1.42
N GLY A 20 -6.00 14.45 0.19
CA GLY A 20 -4.84 15.30 -0.11
C GLY A 20 -5.04 16.78 0.23
N GLU A 21 -6.25 17.32 0.01
CA GLU A 21 -6.58 18.73 0.22
C GLU A 21 -6.87 19.07 1.70
N ILE A 22 -7.70 18.27 2.36
CA ILE A 22 -8.24 18.61 3.69
C ILE A 22 -7.86 17.62 4.80
N GLY A 23 -7.14 16.55 4.49
CA GLY A 23 -6.74 15.51 5.43
C GLY A 23 -7.81 14.45 5.68
N PHE A 24 -7.37 13.22 5.98
CA PHE A 24 -8.24 12.03 6.08
C PHE A 24 -9.39 12.19 7.07
N GLU A 25 -9.15 12.76 8.25
CA GLU A 25 -10.18 12.95 9.29
C GLU A 25 -11.35 13.80 8.82
N LYS A 26 -11.06 14.91 8.11
CA LYS A 26 -12.05 15.91 7.69
C LYS A 26 -12.87 15.47 6.47
N VAL A 27 -12.47 14.40 5.80
CA VAL A 27 -13.23 13.81 4.70
C VAL A 27 -14.40 13.02 5.28
N THR A 28 -15.61 13.31 4.78
CA THR A 28 -16.84 12.61 5.13
C THR A 28 -17.47 12.01 3.88
N ILE A 29 -18.25 10.94 4.04
CA ILE A 29 -19.00 10.31 2.96
C ILE A 29 -19.88 11.34 2.22
N ALA A 30 -20.48 12.28 2.95
CA ALA A 30 -21.27 13.34 2.35
C ALA A 30 -20.45 14.24 1.40
N LYS A 31 -19.21 14.60 1.77
CA LYS A 31 -18.32 15.38 0.90
C LYS A 31 -17.90 14.59 -0.34
N ILE A 32 -17.49 13.33 -0.15
CA ILE A 32 -17.11 12.43 -1.25
C ILE A 32 -18.26 12.33 -2.26
N MET A 33 -19.48 12.08 -1.78
CA MET A 33 -20.62 11.84 -2.65
C MET A 33 -21.16 13.12 -3.30
N LYS A 34 -21.05 14.26 -2.60
CA LYS A 34 -21.35 15.58 -3.19
C LYS A 34 -20.41 15.87 -4.36
N GLU A 35 -19.11 15.67 -4.19
CA GLU A 35 -18.11 15.96 -5.23
C GLU A 35 -18.11 14.95 -6.36
N SER A 36 -18.42 13.67 -6.09
CA SER A 36 -18.59 12.65 -7.14
C SER A 36 -19.88 12.83 -7.96
N LYS A 37 -20.79 13.72 -7.51
CA LYS A 37 -22.13 13.96 -8.06
C LYS A 37 -23.00 12.70 -8.01
N MET A 38 -22.95 11.98 -6.89
CA MET A 38 -23.66 10.72 -6.68
C MET A 38 -24.47 10.74 -5.39
N ARG A 39 -25.50 9.89 -5.31
CA ARG A 39 -26.32 9.79 -4.10
C ARG A 39 -25.52 9.12 -3.00
N ARG A 40 -25.73 9.53 -1.74
CA ARG A 40 -25.04 8.95 -0.59
C ARG A 40 -25.23 7.43 -0.49
N GLN A 41 -26.41 6.93 -0.83
CA GLN A 41 -26.70 5.48 -0.83
C GLN A 41 -25.75 4.69 -1.73
N THR A 42 -25.33 5.26 -2.87
CA THR A 42 -24.40 4.60 -3.80
C THR A 42 -23.02 4.34 -3.19
N PHE A 43 -22.63 5.08 -2.14
CA PHE A 43 -21.42 4.76 -1.41
C PHE A 43 -21.57 3.43 -0.69
N TYR A 44 -22.68 3.27 0.03
CA TYR A 44 -22.96 2.09 0.87
C TYR A 44 -23.25 0.83 0.05
N ASP A 45 -23.56 0.96 -1.25
CA ASP A 45 -23.61 -0.16 -2.18
C ASP A 45 -22.21 -0.74 -2.49
N HIS A 46 -21.13 -0.06 -2.08
CA HIS A 46 -19.75 -0.39 -2.43
C HIS A 46 -18.77 -0.45 -1.27
N PHE A 47 -18.97 0.38 -0.23
CA PHE A 47 -18.11 0.53 0.93
C PHE A 47 -18.96 0.84 2.17
N GLN A 48 -18.65 0.20 3.30
CA GLN A 48 -19.25 0.42 4.61
C GLN A 48 -18.86 1.79 5.16
N ASP A 49 -17.59 2.17 5.02
CA ASP A 49 -17.07 3.45 5.47
C ASP A 49 -15.84 3.91 4.66
N LYS A 50 -15.22 5.02 5.10
CA LYS A 50 -14.04 5.59 4.44
C LYS A 50 -12.74 4.83 4.71
N TYR A 51 -12.69 3.98 5.74
CA TYR A 51 -11.54 3.14 6.06
C TYR A 51 -11.49 1.97 5.09
N GLU A 52 -12.63 1.28 4.87
CA GLU A 52 -12.73 0.24 3.84
C GLU A 52 -12.40 0.78 2.45
N LEU A 53 -12.84 2.00 2.13
CA LEU A 53 -12.46 2.65 0.87
C LEU A 53 -10.93 2.88 0.77
N ALA A 54 -10.27 3.30 1.86
CA ALA A 54 -8.83 3.51 1.86
C ALA A 54 -8.06 2.20 1.68
N ASP A 55 -8.48 1.15 2.39
CA ASP A 55 -7.92 -0.19 2.26
C ASP A 55 -8.11 -0.72 0.83
N TRP A 56 -9.32 -0.59 0.27
CA TRP A 56 -9.61 -0.99 -1.10
C TRP A 56 -8.74 -0.26 -2.13
N ILE A 57 -8.52 1.05 -1.96
CA ILE A 57 -7.60 1.83 -2.84
C ILE A 57 -6.20 1.24 -2.79
N PHE A 58 -5.69 0.95 -1.61
CA PHE A 58 -4.36 0.40 -1.46
C PHE A 58 -4.25 -1.00 -2.05
N GLN A 59 -5.20 -1.88 -1.77
CA GLN A 59 -5.25 -3.21 -2.34
C GLN A 59 -5.25 -3.16 -3.88
N GLN A 60 -6.13 -2.35 -4.49
CA GLN A 60 -6.30 -2.33 -5.94
C GLN A 60 -5.18 -1.58 -6.69
N GLU A 61 -4.71 -0.46 -6.13
CA GLU A 61 -3.79 0.42 -6.84
C GLU A 61 -2.32 0.10 -6.56
N ALA A 62 -2.02 -0.54 -5.42
CA ALA A 62 -0.67 -0.94 -5.02
C ALA A 62 -0.50 -2.47 -5.00
N ILE A 63 -1.31 -3.22 -4.24
CA ILE A 63 -1.07 -4.65 -4.00
C ILE A 63 -1.36 -5.52 -5.23
N GLU A 64 -2.52 -5.36 -5.87
CA GLU A 64 -2.87 -6.16 -7.07
C GLU A 64 -1.86 -5.95 -8.21
N LYS A 65 -1.33 -4.72 -8.36
CA LYS A 65 -0.26 -4.47 -9.33
C LYS A 65 1.05 -5.16 -8.98
N ILE A 66 1.32 -5.39 -7.69
CA ILE A 66 2.47 -6.18 -7.26
C ILE A 66 2.21 -7.63 -7.62
N GLU A 67 1.09 -8.19 -7.17
CA GLU A 67 0.74 -9.60 -7.34
C GLU A 67 0.63 -10.04 -8.82
N ASP A 68 -0.04 -9.24 -9.66
CA ASP A 68 -0.21 -9.53 -11.10
C ASP A 68 1.13 -9.61 -11.85
N ASN A 69 2.13 -8.85 -11.39
CA ASN A 69 3.44 -8.78 -12.03
C ASN A 69 4.46 -9.74 -11.42
N LEU A 70 4.21 -10.34 -10.25
CA LEU A 70 5.15 -11.27 -9.57
C LEU A 70 5.57 -12.46 -10.46
N ALA A 71 4.70 -12.88 -11.39
CA ALA A 71 4.98 -14.01 -12.28
C ALA A 71 5.80 -13.65 -13.52
N TYR A 72 5.92 -12.36 -13.86
CA TYR A 72 6.46 -11.91 -15.17
C TYR A 72 7.56 -10.86 -15.05
N GLU A 73 7.59 -10.08 -13.96
CA GLU A 73 8.58 -9.06 -13.70
C GLU A 73 9.45 -9.44 -12.49
N GLY A 74 10.71 -9.01 -12.53
CA GLY A 74 11.56 -9.12 -11.35
C GLY A 74 10.99 -8.29 -10.20
N TRP A 75 11.05 -8.82 -8.98
CA TRP A 75 10.58 -8.14 -7.76
C TRP A 75 11.12 -6.70 -7.61
N GLN A 76 12.29 -6.42 -8.20
CA GLN A 76 12.92 -5.10 -8.25
C GLN A 76 12.05 -4.08 -9.00
N THR A 77 11.63 -4.41 -10.23
CA THR A 77 10.77 -3.57 -11.07
C THR A 77 9.43 -3.30 -10.38
N ILE A 78 8.89 -4.31 -9.71
CA ILE A 78 7.62 -4.20 -8.98
C ILE A 78 7.73 -3.21 -7.81
N VAL A 79 8.80 -3.29 -7.03
CA VAL A 79 9.06 -2.37 -5.91
C VAL A 79 9.33 -0.95 -6.41
N GLU A 80 10.06 -0.78 -7.51
CA GLU A 80 10.27 0.52 -8.15
C GLU A 80 8.95 1.15 -8.61
N ASN A 81 8.12 0.39 -9.33
CA ASN A 81 6.80 0.82 -9.78
C ASN A 81 5.88 1.22 -8.62
N LEU A 82 5.96 0.52 -7.49
CA LEU A 82 5.23 0.87 -6.27
C LEU A 82 5.67 2.24 -5.72
N PHE A 83 6.98 2.49 -5.65
CA PHE A 83 7.47 3.78 -5.16
C PHE A 83 7.16 4.94 -6.11
N VAL A 84 7.19 4.72 -7.42
CA VAL A 84 6.71 5.70 -8.40
C VAL A 84 5.25 6.03 -8.15
N TYR A 85 4.40 5.01 -7.98
CA TYR A 85 2.99 5.21 -7.66
C TYR A 85 2.78 5.97 -6.35
N PHE A 86 3.56 5.68 -5.30
CA PHE A 86 3.51 6.42 -4.05
C PHE A 86 3.91 7.89 -4.21
N GLU A 87 4.95 8.18 -4.98
CA GLU A 87 5.40 9.54 -5.29
C GLU A 87 4.34 10.34 -6.06
N GLU A 88 3.75 9.75 -7.10
CA GLU A 88 2.66 10.34 -7.89
C GLU A 88 1.42 10.65 -7.02
N ASN A 89 1.21 9.88 -5.96
CA ASN A 89 0.06 9.98 -5.06
C ASN A 89 0.44 10.50 -3.67
N GLN A 90 1.60 11.16 -3.54
CA GLN A 90 2.19 11.49 -2.26
C GLN A 90 1.30 12.38 -1.39
N LEU A 91 0.50 13.28 -1.96
CA LEU A 91 -0.41 14.15 -1.19
C LEU A 91 -1.46 13.33 -0.44
N PHE A 92 -2.00 12.29 -1.09
CA PHE A 92 -2.94 11.37 -0.47
C PHE A 92 -2.25 10.55 0.62
N TYR A 93 -1.15 9.87 0.26
CA TYR A 93 -0.48 8.95 1.17
C TYR A 93 0.14 9.65 2.38
N ARG A 94 0.72 10.83 2.20
CA ARG A 94 1.21 11.66 3.31
C ARG A 94 0.11 11.98 4.30
N LYS A 95 -1.08 12.37 3.82
CA LYS A 95 -2.20 12.76 4.69
C LYS A 95 -2.85 11.57 5.39
N ILE A 96 -2.93 10.42 4.73
CA ILE A 96 -3.53 9.23 5.32
C ILE A 96 -2.59 8.52 6.29
N LEU A 97 -1.27 8.54 6.03
CA LEU A 97 -0.26 7.95 6.94
C LEU A 97 0.02 8.80 8.18
N GLN A 98 -0.35 10.08 8.17
CA GLN A 98 -0.30 10.96 9.33
C GLN A 98 -1.45 10.74 10.32
N PHE A 99 -2.48 9.99 9.92
CA PHE A 99 -3.61 9.69 10.79
C PHE A 99 -3.25 8.52 11.74
N ASP A 100 -3.34 8.76 13.04
CA ASP A 100 -2.95 7.84 14.13
C ASP A 100 -4.14 7.36 14.98
N GLY A 101 -5.37 7.55 14.50
CA GLY A 101 -6.57 7.03 15.16
C GLY A 101 -6.77 5.52 15.00
N GLN A 102 -7.79 4.97 15.67
CA GLN A 102 -8.18 3.56 15.51
C GLN A 102 -8.46 3.23 14.04
N ASN A 103 -8.07 2.02 13.60
CA ASN A 103 -8.10 1.58 12.20
C ASN A 103 -7.20 2.45 11.31
N SER A 104 -5.99 2.76 11.79
CA SER A 104 -5.05 3.56 11.02
C SER A 104 -4.69 2.85 9.72
N PHE A 105 -4.46 3.63 8.66
CA PHE A 105 -4.02 3.06 7.39
C PHE A 105 -2.68 2.31 7.53
N GLN A 106 -1.86 2.65 8.53
CA GLN A 106 -0.60 1.96 8.80
C GLN A 106 -0.82 0.49 9.21
N GLU A 107 -1.89 0.16 9.94
CA GLU A 107 -2.21 -1.21 10.32
C GLU A 107 -2.51 -2.05 9.07
N TYR A 108 -3.41 -1.58 8.21
CA TYR A 108 -3.73 -2.24 6.94
C TYR A 108 -2.49 -2.37 6.06
N TYR A 109 -1.72 -1.29 5.91
CA TYR A 109 -0.48 -1.29 5.14
C TYR A 109 0.51 -2.34 5.65
N THR A 110 0.66 -2.48 6.97
CA THR A 110 1.53 -3.48 7.59
C THR A 110 1.05 -4.90 7.32
N GLN A 111 -0.26 -5.17 7.43
CA GLN A 111 -0.81 -6.51 7.19
C GLN A 111 -0.65 -6.94 5.73
N HIS A 112 -0.89 -6.05 4.78
CA HIS A 112 -0.66 -6.31 3.36
C HIS A 112 0.81 -6.62 3.07
N LEU A 113 1.74 -5.87 3.67
CA LEU A 113 3.17 -6.11 3.49
C LEU A 113 3.62 -7.42 4.14
N LYS A 114 3.06 -7.80 5.29
CA LYS A 114 3.32 -9.12 5.89
C LYS A 114 2.90 -10.25 4.94
N SER A 115 1.73 -10.12 4.32
CA SER A 115 1.24 -11.10 3.33
C SER A 115 2.19 -11.21 2.14
N LEU A 116 2.61 -10.09 1.56
CA LEU A 116 3.57 -10.06 0.45
C LEU A 116 4.93 -10.66 0.84
N ILE A 117 5.48 -10.28 1.99
CA ILE A 117 6.76 -10.82 2.48
C ILE A 117 6.66 -12.33 2.71
N ARG A 118 5.56 -12.82 3.26
CA ARG A 118 5.31 -14.26 3.38
C ARG A 118 5.40 -14.96 2.03
N GLN A 119 4.73 -14.43 1.00
CA GLN A 119 4.78 -14.99 -0.35
C GLN A 119 6.22 -15.04 -0.89
N VAL A 120 6.98 -13.95 -0.73
CA VAL A 120 8.39 -13.87 -1.16
C VAL A 120 9.26 -14.87 -0.40
N LEU A 121 9.09 -15.00 0.91
CA LEU A 121 9.85 -15.95 1.73
C LEU A 121 9.58 -17.41 1.35
N ILE A 122 8.32 -17.74 1.03
CA ILE A 122 7.93 -19.07 0.54
C ILE A 122 8.60 -19.37 -0.80
N VAL A 123 8.58 -18.42 -1.74
CA VAL A 123 9.21 -18.59 -3.07
C VAL A 123 10.73 -18.76 -2.94
N LYS A 124 11.39 -17.96 -2.08
CA LYS A 124 12.86 -18.04 -1.89
C LYS A 124 13.33 -19.26 -1.10
N ALA A 125 12.52 -19.81 -0.20
CA ALA A 125 12.91 -20.98 0.59
C ALA A 125 13.05 -22.26 -0.27
N GLY A 126 12.43 -22.32 -1.46
CA GLY A 126 12.49 -23.48 -2.34
C GLY A 126 11.98 -24.76 -1.64
N THR A 127 12.61 -25.91 -1.93
CA THR A 127 12.35 -27.20 -1.25
C THR A 127 13.26 -27.42 -0.03
N GLU A 128 14.08 -26.45 0.36
CA GLU A 128 15.01 -26.60 1.48
C GLU A 128 14.36 -26.27 2.82
N LYS A 129 14.59 -27.17 3.79
CA LYS A 129 14.14 -27.21 5.19
C LYS A 129 13.08 -26.18 5.59
N GLU A 130 11.92 -26.72 5.96
CA GLU A 130 10.88 -26.06 6.75
C GLU A 130 11.53 -25.15 7.82
N ARG A 131 11.46 -23.83 7.59
CA ARG A 131 11.92 -22.83 8.54
C ARG A 131 11.05 -22.96 9.79
N GLU A 132 11.61 -22.79 10.99
CA GLU A 132 10.77 -22.85 12.18
C GLU A 132 9.69 -21.76 12.10
N HIS A 133 8.45 -22.11 12.42
CA HIS A 133 7.31 -21.20 12.28
C HIS A 133 7.55 -19.85 12.99
N GLN A 134 8.25 -19.85 14.12
CA GLN A 134 8.60 -18.64 14.87
C GLN A 134 9.59 -17.74 14.14
N GLU A 135 10.60 -18.31 13.47
CA GLU A 135 11.56 -17.55 12.67
C GLU A 135 10.87 -16.89 11.47
N GLN A 136 9.94 -17.61 10.83
CA GLN A 136 9.16 -17.07 9.73
C GLN A 136 8.31 -15.88 10.17
N LEU A 137 7.56 -16.02 11.27
CA LEU A 137 6.74 -14.93 11.81
C LEU A 137 7.60 -13.70 12.19
N PHE A 138 8.78 -13.93 12.76
CA PHE A 138 9.71 -12.85 13.09
C PHE A 138 10.18 -12.10 11.83
N LEU A 139 10.56 -12.83 10.76
CA LEU A 139 11.01 -12.21 9.52
C LEU A 139 9.87 -11.45 8.81
N GLU A 140 8.66 -12.01 8.79
CA GLU A 140 7.47 -11.33 8.26
C GLU A 140 7.22 -10.00 8.99
N ASP A 141 7.29 -10.01 10.32
CA ASP A 141 7.11 -8.81 11.14
C ASP A 141 8.24 -7.79 10.98
N PHE A 142 9.49 -8.24 11.01
CA PHE A 142 10.67 -7.40 10.86
C PHE A 142 10.66 -6.67 9.51
N TYR A 143 10.53 -7.41 8.41
CA TYR A 143 10.59 -6.81 7.07
C TYR A 143 9.38 -5.92 6.80
N ALA A 144 8.17 -6.32 7.17
CA ALA A 144 6.99 -5.48 6.99
C ALA A 144 7.09 -4.18 7.80
N THR A 145 7.49 -4.27 9.08
CA THR A 145 7.63 -3.11 9.96
C THR A 145 8.70 -2.15 9.46
N ALA A 146 9.86 -2.68 9.04
CA ALA A 146 10.92 -1.86 8.47
C ALA A 146 10.45 -1.17 7.18
N PHE A 147 9.74 -1.90 6.30
CA PHE A 147 9.30 -1.38 5.01
C PHE A 147 8.29 -0.25 5.18
N VAL A 148 7.26 -0.50 6.00
CA VAL A 148 6.23 0.48 6.33
C VAL A 148 6.85 1.71 6.98
N SER A 149 7.76 1.52 7.94
CA SER A 149 8.40 2.63 8.65
C SER A 149 9.21 3.52 7.72
N MET A 150 10.04 2.95 6.85
CA MET A 150 10.87 3.72 5.93
C MET A 150 10.03 4.42 4.86
N THR A 151 9.07 3.72 4.28
CA THR A 151 8.17 4.30 3.26
C THR A 151 7.33 5.43 3.85
N THR A 152 6.83 5.25 5.07
CA THR A 152 6.08 6.29 5.80
C THR A 152 6.94 7.52 6.05
N LYS A 153 8.18 7.36 6.51
CA LYS A 153 9.11 8.49 6.72
C LYS A 153 9.39 9.24 5.42
N TRP A 154 9.63 8.52 4.33
CA TRP A 154 9.88 9.11 3.01
C TRP A 154 8.67 9.92 2.52
N LEU A 155 7.46 9.37 2.61
CA LEU A 155 6.22 10.05 2.21
C LEU A 155 5.88 11.25 3.11
N ILE A 156 6.00 11.11 4.43
CA ILE A 156 5.75 12.20 5.38
C ILE A 156 6.75 13.34 5.20
N GLY A 157 8.01 13.00 4.89
CA GLY A 157 9.08 13.93 4.53
C GLY A 157 8.86 14.66 3.20
N GLY A 158 7.85 14.28 2.41
CA GLY A 158 7.57 14.88 1.11
C GLY A 158 8.47 14.36 0.00
N CYS A 159 8.82 13.06 0.05
CA CYS A 159 9.67 12.39 -0.93
C CYS A 159 11.02 13.12 -1.12
N PRO A 160 11.87 13.20 -0.07
CA PRO A 160 13.10 14.01 -0.09
C PRO A 160 14.15 13.56 -1.13
N VAL A 161 14.01 12.34 -1.63
CA VAL A 161 14.76 11.77 -2.76
C VAL A 161 13.73 11.19 -3.73
N SER A 162 14.09 11.05 -5.01
CA SER A 162 13.17 10.48 -6.02
C SER A 162 12.77 9.04 -5.67
N SER A 163 11.61 8.59 -6.19
CA SER A 163 11.18 7.20 -6.07
C SER A 163 12.25 6.19 -6.49
N GLU A 164 12.97 6.44 -7.58
CA GLU A 164 14.08 5.60 -8.05
C GLU A 164 15.22 5.51 -7.02
N GLN A 165 15.63 6.66 -6.46
CA GLN A 165 16.70 6.68 -5.45
C GLN A 165 16.26 5.99 -4.16
N PHE A 166 15.01 6.20 -3.74
CA PHE A 166 14.45 5.55 -2.56
C PHE A 166 14.33 4.04 -2.78
N ALA A 167 13.85 3.60 -3.94
CA ALA A 167 13.78 2.19 -4.33
C ALA A 167 15.17 1.53 -4.25
N LYS A 168 16.21 2.21 -4.75
CA LYS A 168 17.59 1.72 -4.65
C LYS A 168 18.08 1.59 -3.20
N GLN A 169 17.75 2.53 -2.32
CA GLN A 169 18.09 2.46 -0.89
C GLN A 169 17.37 1.30 -0.19
N MET A 170 16.06 1.16 -0.43
CA MET A 170 15.25 0.06 0.07
C MET A 170 15.78 -1.27 -0.45
N ARG A 171 16.14 -1.34 -1.74
CA ARG A 171 16.76 -2.52 -2.33
C ARG A 171 18.03 -2.91 -1.59
N ILE A 172 18.95 -1.99 -1.32
CA ILE A 172 20.18 -2.28 -0.56
C ILE A 172 19.85 -2.81 0.85
N ALA A 173 18.96 -2.13 1.57
CA ALA A 173 18.62 -2.47 2.94
C ALA A 173 17.95 -3.84 3.07
N PHE A 174 17.10 -4.21 2.11
CA PHE A 174 16.38 -5.47 2.13
C PHE A 174 17.19 -6.59 1.46
N LEU A 175 17.93 -6.32 0.37
CA LEU A 175 18.79 -7.32 -0.29
C LEU A 175 20.02 -7.71 0.49
N MET A 176 20.61 -6.84 1.30
CA MET A 176 21.71 -7.26 2.19
C MET A 176 21.25 -8.35 3.20
N GLY A 177 19.95 -8.54 3.40
CA GLY A 177 19.36 -9.68 4.12
C GLY A 177 18.88 -10.84 3.23
N PHE A 178 18.90 -10.67 1.90
CA PHE A 178 18.44 -11.64 0.89
C PHE A 178 19.53 -12.03 -0.12
N ASP A 179 20.82 -11.70 0.12
CA ASP A 179 21.91 -12.09 -0.77
C ASP A 179 21.86 -13.61 -1.00
N GLU A 180 21.46 -13.93 -2.22
CA GLU A 180 21.57 -15.24 -2.84
C GLU A 180 23.06 -15.54 -2.97
N LYS A 181 23.47 -16.72 -2.51
CA LYS A 181 24.72 -17.31 -2.98
C LYS A 181 24.66 -17.34 -4.51
N GLU A 182 25.73 -16.85 -5.13
CA GLU A 182 26.04 -17.08 -6.55
C GLU A 182 25.88 -18.56 -6.94
#